data_AF-A0A165CMW9-F1
#
_entry.id   AF-A0A165CMW9-F1
#
_cell.length_a   1.000
_cell.length_b   1.000
_cell.length_c   1.000
_cell.angle_alpha   90.00
_cell.angle_beta   90.00
_cell.angle_gamma   90.00
#
_symmetry.space_group_name_H-M   'P 1'
#
loop_
_entity.id
_entity.type
_entity.pdbx_description
1 polymer ?
#
loop_
_entity_poly.entity_id
_entity_poly.type
_entity_poly.pdbx_seq_one_letter_code
_entity_poly.pdbx_strand_id
1 'polypeptide(L)'
;MINAFLRSVDLEAFRTGKVDEDSSVASARAALITYADVAHRWLTAALEADTELSEELRAELAQCLEYFGKNLDIIALYESESEIDDELKKPRWADICDIVVYAFNIAYAPLDRAAGGIQPHLRIFEAQITGGDIPEGTSRKAILVDDEAPGV
;
A
#
# COMPACT_ATOMS: atom_id res chain seq x y z
N MET A 1 0.67 12.85 -10.94
CA MET A 1 1.98 13.36 -10.47
C MET A 1 2.85 12.23 -9.91
N ILE A 2 2.36 11.42 -8.95
CA ILE A 2 3.06 10.24 -8.41
C ILE A 2 3.50 9.22 -9.48
N ASN A 3 2.64 8.88 -10.45
CA ASN A 3 2.94 7.87 -11.48
C ASN A 3 4.10 8.28 -12.43
N ALA A 4 4.30 9.58 -12.66
CA ALA A 4 5.43 10.07 -13.45
C ALA A 4 6.74 10.03 -12.64
N PHE A 5 6.67 10.33 -11.34
CA PHE A 5 7.80 10.23 -10.41
C PHE A 5 8.25 8.78 -10.22
N LEU A 6 7.31 7.84 -10.01
CA LEU A 6 7.59 6.40 -9.88
C LEU A 6 8.25 5.80 -11.12
N ARG A 7 7.97 6.35 -12.31
CA ARG A 7 8.64 5.95 -13.57
C ARG A 7 10.01 6.58 -13.78
N SER A 8 10.33 7.66 -13.05
CA SER A 8 11.62 8.36 -13.12
C SER A 8 12.61 7.92 -12.04
N VAL A 9 12.15 7.17 -11.03
CA VAL A 9 13.00 6.67 -9.94
C VAL A 9 13.50 5.28 -10.33
N ASP A 10 14.81 5.14 -10.47
CA ASP A 10 15.45 3.83 -10.50
C ASP A 10 15.22 3.14 -9.15
N LEU A 11 14.41 2.08 -9.17
CA LEU A 11 14.01 1.32 -8.00
C LEU A 11 15.20 0.66 -7.30
N GLU A 12 16.21 0.24 -8.07
CA GLU A 12 17.42 -0.35 -7.50
C GLU A 12 18.22 0.73 -6.77
N ALA A 13 18.41 1.89 -7.41
CA ALA A 13 19.07 3.03 -6.79
C ALA A 13 18.33 3.53 -5.54
N PHE A 14 16.99 3.50 -5.53
CA PHE A 14 16.20 3.84 -4.35
C PHE A 14 16.44 2.85 -3.19
N ARG A 15 16.47 1.53 -3.48
CA ARG A 15 16.61 0.45 -2.50
C ARG A 15 18.03 0.25 -1.98
N THR A 16 19.06 0.53 -2.77
CA THR A 16 20.45 0.17 -2.42
C THR A 16 21.42 1.36 -2.43
N GLY A 17 21.02 2.48 -3.02
CA GLY A 17 21.87 3.64 -3.20
C GLY A 17 22.30 4.29 -1.89
N LYS A 18 23.53 4.84 -1.89
CA LYS A 18 23.98 5.80 -0.90
C LYS A 18 23.22 7.11 -1.14
N VAL A 19 22.75 7.73 -0.07
CA VAL A 19 21.81 8.86 -0.15
C VAL A 19 22.43 10.08 0.50
N ASP A 20 22.50 11.17 -0.26
CA ASP A 20 22.81 12.50 0.28
C ASP A 20 21.56 13.05 0.96
N GLU A 21 21.72 13.70 2.11
CA GLU A 21 20.61 14.15 2.99
C GLU A 21 19.59 15.06 2.27
N ASP A 22 20.06 15.90 1.34
CA ASP A 22 19.21 16.83 0.59
C ASP A 22 18.72 16.27 -0.76
N SER A 23 18.94 14.98 -1.02
CA SER A 23 18.54 14.36 -2.29
C SER A 23 17.04 14.08 -2.36
N SER A 24 16.50 14.00 -3.58
CA SER A 24 15.14 13.51 -3.82
C SER A 24 14.91 12.09 -3.30
N VAL A 25 15.97 11.28 -3.24
CA VAL A 25 15.92 9.94 -2.66
C VAL A 25 15.71 10.01 -1.15
N ALA A 26 16.44 10.88 -0.42
CA ALA A 26 16.23 11.09 1.01
C ALA A 26 14.79 11.49 1.33
N SER A 27 14.25 12.45 0.56
CA SER A 27 12.85 12.88 0.67
C SER A 27 11.87 11.73 0.43
N ALA A 28 12.12 10.88 -0.57
CA ALA A 28 11.29 9.72 -0.85
C ALA A 28 11.39 8.62 0.22
N ARG A 29 12.56 8.43 0.86
CA ARG A 29 12.72 7.52 2.00
C ARG A 29 11.91 7.99 3.20
N ALA A 30 12.02 9.27 3.55
CA ALA A 30 11.24 9.88 4.63
C ALA A 30 9.73 9.80 4.37
N ALA A 31 9.30 10.00 3.11
CA ALA A 31 7.90 9.84 2.71
C ALA A 31 7.40 8.40 2.89
N LEU A 32 8.22 7.38 2.57
CA LEU A 32 7.85 5.98 2.78
C LEU A 32 7.67 5.64 4.26
N ILE A 33 8.59 6.10 5.11
CA ILE A 33 8.50 5.93 6.57
C ILE A 33 7.24 6.62 7.12
N THR A 34 7.01 7.87 6.71
CA THR A 34 5.80 8.62 7.10
C THR A 34 4.53 7.90 6.66
N TYR A 35 4.53 7.31 5.47
CA TYR A 35 3.38 6.57 4.97
C TYR A 35 3.07 5.31 5.80
N ALA A 36 4.10 4.60 6.28
CA ALA A 36 3.93 3.47 7.19
C ALA A 36 3.34 3.90 8.55
N ASP A 37 3.80 5.02 9.12
CA ASP A 37 3.25 5.58 10.38
C ASP A 37 1.79 6.02 10.22
N VAL A 38 1.47 6.71 9.11
CA VAL A 38 0.08 7.11 8.82
C VAL A 38 -0.82 5.88 8.68
N ALA A 39 -0.39 4.84 7.97
CA ALA A 39 -1.16 3.60 7.83
C ALA A 39 -1.41 2.92 9.17
N HIS A 40 -0.40 2.84 10.04
CA HIS A 40 -0.55 2.32 11.40
C HIS A 40 -1.62 3.10 12.17
N ARG A 41 -1.49 4.44 12.24
CA ARG A 41 -2.41 5.31 13.00
C ARG A 41 -3.85 5.24 12.48
N TRP A 42 -4.02 5.23 11.16
CA TRP A 42 -5.35 5.11 10.55
C TRP A 42 -6.00 3.78 10.88
N LEU A 43 -5.25 2.68 10.83
CA LEU A 43 -5.76 1.37 11.15
C LEU A 43 -6.10 1.23 12.65
N THR A 44 -5.30 1.82 13.54
CA THR A 44 -5.63 1.93 14.97
C THR A 44 -6.96 2.65 15.16
N ALA A 45 -7.09 3.86 14.60
CA ALA A 45 -8.29 4.66 14.74
C ALA A 45 -9.54 3.96 14.15
N ALA A 46 -9.39 3.27 13.01
CA ALA A 46 -10.47 2.52 12.38
C ALA A 46 -10.96 1.36 13.27
N LEU A 47 -10.04 0.59 13.85
CA LEU A 47 -10.39 -0.52 14.75
C LEU A 47 -11.06 -0.07 16.05
N GLU A 48 -10.71 1.12 16.55
CA GLU A 48 -11.33 1.73 17.73
C GLU A 48 -12.71 2.33 17.44
N ALA A 49 -12.90 2.91 16.25
CA ALA A 49 -14.13 3.61 15.89
C ALA A 49 -15.23 2.68 15.37
N ASP A 50 -14.88 1.60 14.68
CA ASP A 50 -15.85 0.78 13.95
C ASP A 50 -16.35 -0.41 14.79
N THR A 51 -17.62 -0.36 15.18
CA THR A 51 -18.32 -1.42 15.92
C THR A 51 -19.02 -2.44 15.01
N GLU A 52 -19.10 -2.20 13.70
CA GLU A 52 -19.89 -3.00 12.75
C GLU A 52 -19.07 -4.03 11.97
N LEU A 53 -17.74 -4.01 12.07
CA LEU A 53 -16.87 -5.03 11.49
C LEU A 53 -17.18 -6.42 12.06
N SER A 54 -17.25 -7.42 11.18
CA SER A 54 -17.33 -8.83 11.58
C SER A 54 -16.11 -9.21 12.43
N GLU A 55 -16.28 -10.18 13.33
CA GLU A 55 -15.20 -10.64 14.21
C GLU A 55 -13.98 -11.14 13.42
N GLU A 56 -14.23 -11.84 12.31
CA GLU A 56 -13.19 -12.32 11.39
C GLU A 56 -12.40 -11.15 10.77
N LEU A 57 -13.09 -10.15 10.20
CA LEU A 57 -12.44 -9.00 9.58
C LEU A 57 -11.70 -8.15 10.60
N ARG A 58 -12.24 -8.01 11.81
CA ARG A 58 -11.57 -7.34 12.93
C ARG A 58 -10.26 -8.05 13.30
N ALA A 59 -10.24 -9.37 13.34
CA ALA A 59 -9.05 -10.15 13.64
C ALA A 59 -7.98 -9.99 12.55
N GLU A 60 -8.37 -10.02 11.27
CA GLU A 60 -7.44 -9.79 10.15
C GLU A 60 -6.86 -8.37 10.16
N LEU A 61 -7.69 -7.35 10.41
CA LEU A 61 -7.24 -5.97 10.53
C LEU A 61 -6.34 -5.76 11.75
N ALA A 62 -6.63 -6.42 12.88
CA ALA A 62 -5.75 -6.41 14.05
C ALA A 62 -4.39 -7.04 13.76
N GLN A 63 -4.36 -8.13 12.98
CA GLN A 63 -3.11 -8.73 12.50
C GLN A 63 -2.35 -7.77 11.56
N CYS A 64 -3.06 -7.06 10.68
CA CYS A 64 -2.44 -6.03 9.84
C CYS A 64 -1.82 -4.92 10.70
N LEU A 65 -2.51 -4.50 11.76
CA LEU A 65 -2.01 -3.49 12.71
C LEU A 65 -0.72 -3.96 13.39
N GLU A 66 -0.66 -5.23 13.79
CA GLU A 66 0.55 -5.82 14.37
C GLU A 66 1.74 -5.78 13.40
N TYR A 67 1.52 -6.06 12.11
CA TYR A 67 2.58 -5.95 11.09
C TYR A 67 3.08 -4.51 10.93
N PHE A 68 2.17 -3.53 10.87
CA PHE A 68 2.58 -2.12 10.80
C PHE A 68 3.33 -1.68 12.07
N GLY A 69 2.89 -2.12 13.25
CA GLY A 69 3.57 -1.83 14.52
C GLY A 69 5.01 -2.37 14.54
N LYS A 70 5.18 -3.65 14.18
CA LYS A 70 6.52 -4.27 14.05
C LYS A 70 7.40 -3.55 13.03
N ASN A 71 6.83 -3.09 11.93
CA ASN A 71 7.58 -2.32 10.94
C ASN A 71 8.07 -0.99 11.51
N LEU A 72 7.26 -0.29 12.32
CA LEU A 72 7.68 0.94 12.99
C LEU A 72 8.82 0.69 13.98
N ASP A 73 8.80 -0.43 14.71
CA ASP A 73 9.91 -0.81 15.59
C ASP A 73 11.22 -1.03 14.81
N ILE A 74 11.14 -1.70 13.65
CA ILE A 74 12.30 -1.94 12.78
C ILE A 74 12.80 -0.63 12.15
N ILE A 75 11.89 0.27 11.77
CA ILE A 75 12.24 1.61 11.26
C ILE A 75 12.92 2.43 12.36
N ALA A 76 12.41 2.42 13.59
CA ALA A 76 13.02 3.11 14.71
C ALA A 76 14.43 2.57 14.99
N LEU A 77 14.62 1.25 14.89
CA LEU A 77 15.95 0.64 15.00
C LEU A 77 16.90 1.08 13.87
N TYR A 78 16.39 1.20 12.64
CA TYR A 78 17.14 1.73 11.50
C TYR A 78 17.55 3.20 11.69
N GLU A 79 16.66 4.03 12.23
CA GLU A 79 16.91 5.45 12.48
C GLU A 79 17.77 5.69 13.73
N SER A 80 17.83 4.75 14.67
CA SER A 80 18.60 4.90 15.90
C SER A 80 20.10 5.11 15.63
N GLU A 81 20.71 6.06 16.34
CA GLU A 81 22.17 6.26 16.33
C GLU A 81 22.91 5.21 17.19
N SER A 82 22.17 4.37 17.90
CA SER A 82 22.71 3.36 18.80
C SER A 82 23.50 2.30 18.04
N GLU A 83 24.71 2.00 18.53
CA GLU A 83 25.39 0.77 18.16
C GLU A 83 24.53 -0.40 18.66
N ILE A 84 24.17 -1.28 17.73
CA ILE A 84 23.41 -2.47 18.05
C ILE A 84 24.42 -3.56 18.36
N ASP A 85 24.18 -4.28 19.45
CA ASP A 85 25.05 -5.34 19.99
C ASP A 85 25.42 -6.38 18.92
N ASP A 86 26.55 -7.07 19.10
CA ASP A 86 27.18 -7.93 18.07
C ASP A 86 26.27 -9.06 17.52
N GLU A 87 25.19 -9.40 18.23
CA GLU A 87 24.20 -10.41 17.83
C GLU A 87 23.07 -9.86 16.94
N LEU A 88 22.77 -8.56 17.00
CA LEU A 88 21.66 -7.93 16.29
C LEU A 88 22.21 -7.00 15.19
N LYS A 89 22.03 -7.41 13.93
CA LYS A 89 22.41 -6.57 12.79
C LYS A 89 21.41 -5.43 12.61
N LYS A 90 21.93 -4.20 12.48
CA LYS A 90 21.13 -3.05 12.08
C LYS A 90 20.39 -3.33 10.77
N PRO A 91 19.07 -3.09 10.71
CA PRO A 91 18.32 -3.22 9.46
C PRO A 91 18.96 -2.34 8.37
N ARG A 92 18.94 -2.80 7.13
CA ARG A 92 19.34 -1.99 5.98
C ARG A 92 18.11 -1.34 5.38
N TRP A 93 18.31 -0.27 4.61
CA TRP A 93 17.22 0.40 3.90
C TRP A 93 16.41 -0.56 2.99
N ALA A 94 17.07 -1.51 2.35
CA ALA A 94 16.38 -2.53 1.54
C ALA A 94 15.41 -3.38 2.38
N ASP A 95 15.78 -3.68 3.63
CA ASP A 95 14.95 -4.44 4.55
C ASP A 95 13.72 -3.59 4.95
N ILE A 96 13.88 -2.27 5.15
CA ILE A 96 12.77 -1.33 5.38
C ILE A 96 11.79 -1.29 4.19
N CYS A 97 12.32 -1.25 2.97
CA CYS A 97 11.48 -1.29 1.77
C CYS A 97 10.63 -2.56 1.72
N ASP A 98 11.26 -3.71 1.99
CA ASP A 98 10.60 -5.01 1.89
C ASP A 98 9.50 -5.18 2.94
N ILE A 99 9.78 -4.85 4.20
CA ILE A 99 8.77 -5.01 5.27
C ILE A 99 7.57 -4.08 5.06
N VAL A 100 7.80 -2.85 4.58
CA VAL A 100 6.71 -1.89 4.31
C VAL A 100 5.85 -2.39 3.16
N VAL A 101 6.45 -2.77 2.03
CA VAL A 101 5.72 -3.30 0.87
C VAL A 101 4.97 -4.57 1.24
N TYR A 102 5.60 -5.45 2.02
CA TYR A 102 4.97 -6.71 2.47
C TYR A 102 3.74 -6.45 3.35
N ALA A 103 3.83 -5.52 4.32
CA ALA A 103 2.70 -5.15 5.16
C ALA A 103 1.53 -4.58 4.35
N PHE A 104 1.81 -3.70 3.39
CA PHE A 104 0.76 -3.18 2.50
C PHE A 104 0.13 -4.25 1.62
N ASN A 105 0.91 -5.22 1.14
CA ASN A 105 0.39 -6.32 0.33
C ASN A 105 -0.55 -7.23 1.16
N ILE A 106 -0.18 -7.55 2.40
CA ILE A 106 -1.06 -8.32 3.31
C ILE A 106 -2.31 -7.53 3.65
N ALA A 107 -2.15 -6.23 3.98
CA ALA A 107 -3.23 -5.40 4.44
C ALA A 107 -4.25 -5.05 3.33
N TYR A 108 -3.87 -5.18 2.06
CA TYR A 108 -4.73 -4.78 0.94
C TYR A 108 -6.12 -5.42 0.99
N ALA A 109 -6.20 -6.74 1.08
CA ALA A 109 -7.49 -7.44 1.00
C ALA A 109 -8.41 -7.18 2.22
N PRO A 110 -7.91 -7.21 3.48
CA PRO A 110 -8.72 -6.81 4.63
C PRO A 110 -9.16 -5.34 4.57
N LEU A 111 -8.27 -4.42 4.20
CA LEU A 111 -8.60 -2.99 4.09
C LEU A 111 -9.65 -2.72 3.00
N ASP A 112 -9.53 -3.38 1.85
CA ASP A 112 -10.51 -3.28 0.76
C ASP A 112 -11.89 -3.73 1.25
N ARG A 113 -11.98 -4.89 1.92
CA ARG A 113 -13.24 -5.38 2.50
C ARG A 113 -13.81 -4.43 3.54
N ALA A 114 -12.98 -3.88 4.42
CA ALA A 114 -13.40 -2.94 5.46
C ALA A 114 -13.92 -1.62 4.86
N ALA A 115 -13.36 -1.17 3.74
CA ALA A 115 -13.83 0.00 3.01
C ALA A 115 -15.13 -0.25 2.20
N GLY A 116 -15.74 -1.43 2.32
CA GLY A 116 -16.94 -1.84 1.57
C GLY A 116 -16.64 -2.56 0.24
N GLY A 117 -15.36 -2.83 -0.05
CA GLY A 117 -14.88 -3.48 -1.27
C GLY A 117 -15.15 -2.68 -2.55
N ILE A 118 -14.67 -3.19 -3.67
CA ILE A 118 -15.21 -2.76 -4.97
C ILE A 118 -16.64 -3.27 -5.06
N GLN A 119 -17.61 -2.35 -5.00
CA GLN A 119 -19.02 -2.71 -5.12
C GLN A 119 -19.22 -3.55 -6.41
N PRO A 120 -20.00 -4.64 -6.39
CA PRO A 120 -20.09 -5.55 -7.53
C PRO A 120 -20.45 -4.89 -8.87
N HIS A 121 -21.20 -3.78 -8.83
CA HIS A 121 -21.58 -2.99 -10.00
C HIS A 121 -20.48 -2.02 -10.49
N LEU A 122 -19.42 -1.81 -9.70
CA LEU A 122 -18.20 -1.10 -10.08
C LEU A 122 -17.07 -2.05 -10.52
N ARG A 123 -17.34 -3.36 -10.60
CA ARG A 123 -16.39 -4.31 -11.18
C ARG A 123 -16.14 -3.93 -12.63
N ILE A 124 -14.89 -3.61 -12.95
CA ILE A 124 -14.48 -3.34 -14.31
C ILE A 124 -14.59 -4.66 -15.09
N PHE A 125 -15.68 -4.80 -15.85
CA PHE A 125 -15.82 -5.90 -16.80
C PHE A 125 -14.98 -5.58 -18.04
N GLU A 126 -14.05 -6.46 -18.37
CA GLU A 126 -13.32 -6.38 -19.63
C GLU A 126 -14.24 -6.92 -20.74
N ALA A 127 -15.00 -6.02 -21.38
CA ALA A 127 -15.84 -6.39 -22.51
C ALA A 127 -14.97 -6.61 -23.75
N GLN A 128 -14.86 -7.84 -24.22
CA GLN A 128 -14.39 -8.11 -25.58
C GLN A 128 -15.49 -7.72 -26.56
N ILE A 129 -15.28 -6.65 -27.32
CA ILE A 129 -16.20 -6.26 -28.39
C ILE A 129 -16.01 -7.23 -29.55
N THR A 130 -16.94 -8.16 -29.73
CA THR A 130 -17.02 -9.03 -30.91
C THR A 130 -18.11 -8.51 -31.85
N GLY A 131 -17.71 -7.86 -32.95
CA GLY A 131 -18.60 -7.52 -34.07
C GLY A 131 -18.86 -6.01 -34.26
N GLY A 132 -18.87 -5.60 -35.52
CA GLY A 132 -18.88 -4.21 -36.00
C GLY A 132 -17.55 -3.87 -36.69
N ASP A 133 -17.57 -2.96 -37.67
CA ASP A 133 -16.42 -2.51 -38.51
C ASP A 133 -15.28 -1.88 -37.67
N ILE A 134 -14.67 -2.67 -36.81
CA ILE A 134 -13.56 -2.31 -35.94
C ILE A 134 -12.32 -3.01 -36.52
N PRO A 135 -11.27 -2.27 -36.90
CA PRO A 135 -10.06 -2.86 -37.46
C PRO A 135 -9.44 -3.88 -36.50
N GLU A 136 -9.07 -5.05 -37.03
CA GLU A 136 -8.34 -6.07 -36.28
C GLU A 136 -7.15 -5.45 -35.54
N GLY A 137 -7.08 -5.67 -34.22
CA GLY A 137 -6.04 -5.12 -33.34
C GLY A 137 -6.46 -3.93 -32.48
N THR A 138 -7.69 -3.42 -32.62
CA THR A 138 -8.19 -2.31 -31.78
C THR A 138 -8.91 -2.84 -30.54
N SER A 139 -8.21 -3.00 -29.43
CA SER A 139 -8.84 -3.25 -28.13
C SER A 139 -9.29 -1.93 -27.50
N ARG A 140 -10.60 -1.71 -27.34
CA ARG A 140 -11.12 -0.55 -26.60
C ARG A 140 -11.62 -1.03 -25.23
N LYS A 141 -11.01 -0.51 -24.17
CA LYS A 141 -11.57 -0.63 -22.81
C LYS A 141 -12.79 0.27 -22.72
N ALA A 142 -13.97 -0.32 -22.63
CA ALA A 142 -15.19 0.41 -22.28
C ALA A 142 -15.35 0.35 -20.76
N ILE A 143 -15.57 1.51 -20.13
CA ILE A 143 -16.00 1.60 -18.73
C ILE A 143 -17.52 1.63 -18.77
N LEU A 144 -18.17 0.57 -18.31
CA LEU A 144 -19.61 0.57 -18.09
C LEU A 144 -19.84 1.05 -16.65
N VAL A 145 -20.49 2.20 -16.52
CA VAL A 145 -21.02 2.71 -15.25
C VAL A 145 -22.51 2.40 -15.30
N ASP A 146 -22.98 1.53 -14.42
CA ASP A 146 -24.41 1.26 -14.27
C ASP A 146 -24.98 2.33 -13.33
N ASP A 147 -25.91 3.14 -13.83
CA ASP A 147 -26.41 4.36 -13.16
C ASP A 147 -27.65 4.08 -12.27
N GLU A 148 -27.97 2.81 -12.01
CA GLU A 148 -29.10 2.43 -11.15
C GLU A 148 -28.65 2.28 -9.69
N ALA A 149 -28.63 3.42 -8.99
CA ALA A 149 -28.75 3.41 -7.54
C ALA A 149 -30.10 2.75 -7.15
N PRO A 150 -30.15 1.76 -6.25
CA PRO A 150 -31.41 1.26 -5.74
C PRO A 150 -32.06 2.35 -4.90
N GLY A 151 -33.24 2.79 -5.34
CA GLY A 151 -34.06 3.79 -4.65
C GLY A 151 -34.36 3.41 -3.21
N VAL A 152 -34.29 4.43 -2.36
CA VAL A 152 -34.84 4.49 -0.99
C VAL A 152 -36.34 4.22 -1.00
#